data_AF-A0A973RQB8-F1
#
_entry.id   AF-A0A973RQB8-F1
#
_cell.length_a   1.000
_cell.length_b   1.000
_cell.length_c   1.000
_cell.angle_alpha   90.00
_cell.angle_beta   90.00
_cell.angle_gamma   90.00
#
_symmetry.space_group_name_H-M   'P 1'
#
loop_
_entity.id
_entity.type
_entity.pdbx_description
1 polymer ?
#
loop_
_entity_poly.entity_id
_entity_poly.type
_entity_poly.pdbx_seq_one_letter_code
_entity_poly.pdbx_strand_id
1 'polypeptide(L)' 'MPIFPLDTGHDVRDKVDWEGGVIGALEWGLDADDLPEQYRADWRVIAELYRQLDERCTAFYDGLPRDDVE' A
#
# COMPACT_ATOMS: atom_id res chain seq x y z
N MET A 1 -16.68 10.30 4.27
CA MET A 1 -15.53 9.64 4.92
C MET A 1 -14.98 10.64 5.94
N PRO A 2 -14.78 10.29 7.22
CA PRO A 2 -14.12 11.20 8.15
C PRO A 2 -12.69 11.47 7.65
N ILE A 3 -12.36 12.75 7.49
CA ILE A 3 -11.01 13.19 7.14
C ILE A 3 -10.23 13.20 8.45
N PHE A 4 -9.46 12.13 8.70
CA PHE A 4 -8.52 12.10 9.81
C PHE A 4 -7.34 13.02 9.44
N PRO A 5 -7.07 14.09 10.20
CA PRO A 5 -5.86 14.87 9.98
C PRO A 5 -4.65 13.97 10.28
N LEU A 6 -3.76 13.82 9.29
CA LEU A 6 -2.52 13.06 9.40
C LEU A 6 -1.39 14.04 9.68
N ASP A 7 -1.40 14.64 10.88
CA ASP A 7 -0.47 15.70 11.24
C ASP A 7 0.75 15.18 12.03
N THR A 8 0.62 14.01 12.65
CA THR A 8 1.67 13.40 13.47
C THR A 8 2.01 11.98 13.03
N GLY A 9 3.18 11.49 13.45
CA GLY A 9 3.56 10.09 13.22
C GLY A 9 2.64 9.09 13.95
N HIS A 10 1.92 9.51 15.00
CA HIS A 10 0.94 8.67 15.67
C HIS A 10 -0.30 8.50 14.78
N ASP A 11 -0.80 9.58 14.20
CA ASP A 11 -1.97 9.56 13.31
C ASP A 11 -1.70 8.68 12.07
N VAL A 12 -0.49 8.78 11.50
CA VAL A 12 -0.08 7.91 10.39
C VAL A 12 -0.07 6.45 10.80
N ARG A 13 0.45 6.12 11.99
CA ARG A 13 0.46 4.74 12.50
C ARG A 13 -0.96 4.20 12.71
N ASP A 14 -1.82 4.97 13.36
CA ASP A 14 -3.20 4.59 13.63
C ASP A 14 -3.98 4.40 12.34
N LYS A 15 -3.75 5.28 11.35
CA LYS A 15 -4.33 5.15 10.02
C LYS A 15 -3.87 3.87 9.33
N VAL A 16 -2.57 3.59 9.32
CA VAL A 16 -2.04 2.36 8.73
C VAL A 16 -2.59 1.11 9.42
N ASP A 17 -2.71 1.11 10.74
CA ASP A 17 -3.30 0.00 11.50
C ASP A 17 -4.79 -0.18 11.15
N TRP A 18 -5.55 0.93 11.13
CA TRP A 18 -6.97 0.95 10.77
C TRP A 18 -7.23 0.38 9.37
N GLU A 19 -6.39 0.72 8.39
CA GLU A 19 -6.52 0.19 7.02
C GLU A 19 -6.10 -1.28 6.89
N GLY A 20 -5.66 -1.94 7.96
CA GLY A 20 -5.24 -3.35 7.95
C GLY A 20 -3.75 -3.53 7.64
N GLY A 21 -2.93 -2.54 7.98
CA GLY A 21 -1.49 -2.50 7.74
C GLY A 21 -1.11 -1.78 6.45
N VAL A 22 0.18 -1.84 6.10
CA VAL A 22 0.75 -1.07 4.98
C VAL A 22 0.09 -1.42 3.65
N ILE A 23 -0.19 -2.70 3.39
CA ILE A 23 -0.83 -3.14 2.14
C ILE A 23 -2.23 -2.54 2.03
N GLY A 24 -3.05 -2.69 3.07
CA GLY A 24 -4.38 -2.11 3.07
C GLY A 24 -4.35 -0.59 2.92
N ALA A 25 -3.44 0.09 3.61
CA ALA A 25 -3.29 1.54 3.45
C ALA A 25 -2.95 1.96 2.00
N LEU A 26 -2.12 1.19 1.29
CA LEU A 26 -1.81 1.43 -0.12
C LEU A 26 -3.02 1.14 -1.04
N GLU A 27 -3.76 0.06 -0.79
CA GLU A 27 -4.94 -0.34 -1.57
C GLU A 27 -6.12 0.63 -1.38
N TRP A 28 -6.31 1.13 -0.16
CA TRP A 28 -7.34 2.13 0.18
C TRP A 28 -6.95 3.56 -0.19
N GLY A 29 -5.78 3.74 -0.84
CA GLY A 29 -5.40 4.98 -1.50
C GLY A 29 -4.87 6.06 -0.57
N LEU A 30 -4.18 5.70 0.51
CA LEU A 30 -3.41 6.68 1.29
C LEU A 30 -2.27 7.22 0.41
N ASP A 31 -2.44 8.44 -0.11
CA ASP A 31 -1.43 9.08 -0.93
C ASP A 31 -0.28 9.58 -0.03
N ALA A 32 0.93 9.62 -0.58
CA ALA A 32 2.05 10.27 0.08
C ALA A 32 1.74 11.74 0.40
N ASP A 33 0.97 12.43 -0.44
CA ASP A 33 0.64 13.83 -0.20
C ASP A 33 -0.34 14.05 0.97
N ASP A 34 -1.04 12.98 1.39
CA ASP A 34 -1.88 12.98 2.59
C ASP A 34 -1.03 12.90 3.88
N LEU A 35 0.24 12.51 3.79
CA LEU A 35 1.12 12.35 4.94
C LEU A 35 1.84 13.66 5.31
N PRO A 36 2.33 13.77 6.57
CA PRO A 36 3.31 14.79 6.94
C PRO A 36 4.51 14.78 6.01
N GLU A 37 5.03 15.98 5.66
CA GLU A 37 6.10 16.17 4.67
C GLU A 37 7.30 15.23 4.88
N GLN A 38 7.70 15.05 6.15
CA GLN A 38 8.84 14.22 6.54
C GLN A 38 8.68 12.72 6.20
N TYR A 39 7.47 12.22 5.97
CA TYR A 39 7.21 10.80 5.69
C TYR A 39 6.89 10.53 4.21
N ARG A 40 6.63 11.56 3.41
CA ARG A 40 6.17 11.40 2.02
C ARG A 40 7.18 10.67 1.14
N ALA A 41 8.46 10.98 1.30
CA ALA A 41 9.52 10.35 0.50
C ALA A 41 9.60 8.84 0.75
N ASP A 42 9.58 8.43 2.02
CA ASP A 42 9.61 7.02 2.40
C ASP A 42 8.34 6.29 1.94
N TRP A 43 7.17 6.93 2.07
CA TRP A 43 5.92 6.34 1.59
C TRP A 43 5.91 6.10 0.09
N ARG A 44 6.44 7.03 -0.72
CA ARG A 44 6.60 6.85 -2.17
C ARG A 44 7.49 5.66 -2.50
N VAL A 45 8.58 5.46 -1.74
CA VAL A 45 9.46 4.28 -1.91
C VAL A 45 8.71 2.99 -1.58
N ILE A 46 7.95 2.97 -0.48
CA ILE A 46 7.14 1.81 -0.08
C ILE A 46 6.10 1.47 -1.16
N ALA A 47 5.37 2.47 -1.64
CA ALA A 47 4.36 2.29 -2.70
C ALA A 47 4.98 1.72 -3.99
N GLU A 48 6.14 2.23 -4.40
CA GLU A 48 6.85 1.74 -5.58
C GLU A 48 7.35 0.29 -5.41
N LEU A 49 7.90 -0.05 -4.23
CA LEU A 49 8.32 -1.43 -3.94
C LEU A 49 7.13 -2.40 -3.93
N TYR A 50 5.98 -1.98 -3.38
CA TYR A 50 4.76 -2.77 -3.42
C TYR A 50 4.28 -2.98 -4.85
N ARG A 51 4.25 -1.94 -5.70
CA ARG A 51 3.90 -2.06 -7.12
C ARG A 51 4.81 -3.07 -7.84
N GLN A 52 6.12 -3.00 -7.62
CA GLN A 52 7.07 -3.95 -8.22
C GLN A 52 6.85 -5.38 -7.70
N LEU A 53 6.49 -5.54 -6.43
CA LEU A 53 6.15 -6.84 -5.86
C LEU A 53 4.88 -7.39 -6.51
N ASP A 54 3.82 -6.58 -6.60
CA ASP A 54 2.55 -6.95 -7.21
C ASP A 54 2.73 -7.40 -8.67
N GLU A 55 3.44 -6.60 -9.48
CA GLU A 55 3.76 -6.94 -10.87
C GLU A 55 4.49 -8.29 -11.00
N ARG A 56 5.44 -8.58 -10.10
CA ARG A 56 6.18 -9.85 -10.09
C ARG A 56 5.30 -11.01 -9.65
N CYS A 57 4.43 -10.79 -8.67
CA CYS A 57 3.46 -11.79 -8.22
C CYS A 57 2.48 -12.11 -9.35
N THR A 58 1.91 -11.13 -10.03
CA THR A 58 1.05 -11.33 -11.20
C THR A 58 1.77 -12.15 -12.27
N ALA A 59 3.00 -11.77 -12.63
CA ALA A 59 3.79 -12.50 -13.62
C ALA A 59 4.09 -13.95 -13.19
N PHE A 60 4.33 -14.17 -11.88
CA PHE A 60 4.49 -15.51 -11.33
C PHE A 60 3.20 -16.34 -11.46
N TYR A 61 2.05 -15.78 -11.07
CA TYR A 61 0.75 -16.46 -11.16
C TYR A 61 0.35 -16.78 -12.60
N ASP A 62 0.56 -15.84 -13.53
CA ASP A 62 0.26 -16.03 -14.95
C ASP A 62 1.16 -17.11 -15.60
N GLY A 63 2.33 -17.35 -15.02
CA GLY A 63 3.27 -18.40 -15.45
C GLY A 63 2.95 -19.79 -14.89
N LEU A 64 2.02 -19.92 -13.94
CA LEU A 64 1.60 -21.22 -13.43
C LEU A 64 0.80 -21.96 -14.51
N PRO A 65 0.99 -23.29 -14.66
CA PRO A 65 0.13 -24.08 -15.54
C PRO A 65 -1.31 -23.88 -15.10
N ARG A 66 -2.19 -23.60 -16.07
CA ARG A 66 -3.62 -23.66 -15.81
C ARG A 66 -3.96 -25.12 -15.60
N ASP A 67 -4.63 -25.43 -14.50
CA ASP A 67 -5.29 -26.71 -14.33
C ASP A 67 -6.44 -26.74 -15.35
N ASP A 68 -6.10 -27.03 -16.60
CA ASP A 68 -7.08 -27.37 -17.61
C ASP A 68 -7.76 -28.63 -17.10
N VAL A 69 -8.95 -28.42 -16.53
CA VAL A 69 -9.83 -29.44 -15.98
C VAL A 69 -10.09 -30.49 -17.07
N GLU A 70 -9.59 -31.70 -16.85
CA GLU A 70 -10.07 -32.93 -17.52
C GLU A 70 -11.47 -33.31 -17.03
#